data_AF-A0A9W7YGM9-F1
#
_entry.id   AF-A0A9W7YGM9-F1
#
_cell.length_a   1.000
_cell.length_b   1.000
_cell.length_c   1.000
_cell.angle_alpha   90.00
_cell.angle_beta   90.00
_cell.angle_gamma   90.00
#
_symmetry.space_group_name_H-M   'P 1'
#
loop_
_entity.id
_entity.type
_entity.pdbx_description
1 polymer ?
#
loop_
_entity_poly.entity_id
_entity_poly.type
_entity_poly.pdbx_seq_one_letter_code
_entity_poly.pdbx_strand_id
1 'polypeptide(L)'
;ADCDAFTPQLQSVAAAHGGDLTVVLVSLDHHPADMARMMAGTDWLCVPWREHARRRSLAERMDVSATDLPKLVIIDGNTHHVISVSGRADLERRPLTCVREWLKSRAGLSWWNKAKPWMLVGLASLLVWNLAVFMLAPLFLE
;
A
#
# COMPACT_ATOMS: atom_id res chain seq x y z
N ALA A 1 11.70 6.10 -12.71
CA ALA A 1 12.31 4.77 -12.87
C ALA A 1 11.28 3.89 -13.52
N ASP A 2 11.64 3.23 -14.60
CA ASP A 2 10.74 2.31 -15.30
C ASP A 2 10.67 0.97 -14.56
N CYS A 3 9.69 0.13 -14.90
CA CYS A 3 9.45 -1.16 -14.22
C CYS A 3 10.71 -2.03 -14.17
N ASP A 4 11.51 -2.08 -15.24
CA ASP A 4 12.72 -2.91 -15.29
C ASP A 4 13.81 -2.47 -14.28
N ALA A 5 13.85 -1.20 -13.89
CA ALA A 5 14.80 -0.70 -12.89
C ALA A 5 14.31 -0.94 -11.45
N PHE A 6 13.00 -0.85 -11.21
CA PHE A 6 12.41 -0.99 -9.88
C PHE A 6 12.21 -2.45 -9.46
N THR A 7 11.84 -3.33 -10.40
CA THR A 7 11.52 -4.74 -10.12
C THR A 7 12.64 -5.48 -9.40
N PRO A 8 13.92 -5.39 -9.81
CA PRO A 8 15.02 -6.05 -9.07
C PRO A 8 15.18 -5.52 -7.63
N GLN A 9 14.92 -4.22 -7.43
CA GLN A 9 15.00 -3.61 -6.10
C GLN A 9 13.89 -4.15 -5.18
N LEU A 10 12.65 -4.23 -5.69
CA LEU A 10 11.53 -4.81 -4.96
C LEU A 10 11.76 -6.30 -4.68
N GLN A 11 12.29 -7.05 -5.64
CA GLN A 11 12.60 -8.48 -5.47
C GLN A 11 13.62 -8.70 -4.35
N SER A 12 14.69 -7.91 -4.32
CA SER A 12 15.71 -7.98 -3.26
C SER A 12 15.12 -7.71 -1.86
N VAL A 13 14.28 -6.66 -1.74
CA VAL A 13 13.60 -6.34 -0.49
C VAL A 13 12.61 -7.44 -0.09
N ALA A 14 11.82 -7.95 -1.02
CA ALA A 14 10.86 -9.02 -0.76
C ALA A 14 11.56 -10.31 -0.30
N ALA A 15 12.67 -10.69 -0.95
CA ALA A 15 13.45 -11.86 -0.59
C ALA A 15 14.07 -11.73 0.82
N ALA A 16 14.56 -10.54 1.18
CA ALA A 16 15.09 -10.27 2.52
C ALA A 16 14.00 -10.32 3.62
N HIS A 17 12.73 -10.21 3.24
CA HIS A 17 11.56 -10.12 4.13
C HIS A 17 10.49 -11.17 3.80
N GLY A 18 10.88 -12.36 3.32
CA GLY A 18 9.94 -13.37 2.80
C GLY A 18 8.88 -13.87 3.79
N GLY A 19 9.06 -13.67 5.11
CA GLY A 19 8.05 -13.95 6.13
C GLY A 19 7.09 -12.79 6.44
N ASP A 20 7.47 -11.56 6.08
CA ASP A 20 6.74 -10.34 6.44
C ASP A 20 5.97 -9.73 5.26
N LEU A 21 6.44 -10.00 4.03
CA LEU A 21 5.95 -9.43 2.79
C LEU A 21 5.57 -10.50 1.77
N THR A 22 4.38 -10.35 1.20
CA THR A 22 3.95 -11.07 0.00
C THR A 22 3.65 -10.04 -1.08
N VAL A 23 4.31 -10.17 -2.23
CA VAL A 23 4.07 -9.30 -3.38
C VAL A 23 2.99 -9.94 -4.25
N VAL A 24 1.97 -9.15 -4.59
CA VAL A 24 0.91 -9.55 -5.53
C VAL A 24 0.99 -8.65 -6.76
N LEU A 25 1.40 -9.21 -7.90
CA LEU A 25 1.44 -8.50 -9.17
C LEU A 25 0.02 -8.32 -9.72
N VAL A 26 -0.35 -7.06 -9.97
CA VAL A 26 -1.51 -6.69 -10.77
C VAL A 26 -0.98 -6.15 -12.11
N SER A 27 -0.85 -7.03 -13.09
CA SER A 27 -0.32 -6.65 -14.41
C SER A 27 -1.32 -5.78 -15.19
N LEU A 28 -0.82 -4.63 -15.68
CA LEU A 28 -1.47 -3.76 -16.65
C LEU A 28 -0.98 -4.00 -18.08
N ASP A 29 -0.20 -5.06 -18.30
CA ASP A 29 0.35 -5.38 -19.60
C ASP A 29 -0.77 -5.74 -20.59
N HIS A 30 -0.44 -5.59 -21.88
CA HIS A 30 -1.35 -5.94 -22.97
C HIS A 30 -1.21 -7.39 -23.42
N HIS A 31 -0.09 -8.06 -23.11
CA HIS A 31 0.18 -9.44 -23.51
C HIS A 31 0.57 -10.33 -22.30
N PRO A 32 0.08 -11.58 -22.21
CA PRO A 32 0.40 -12.47 -21.09
C PRO A 32 1.89 -12.80 -20.98
N ALA A 33 2.62 -12.75 -22.10
CA ALA A 33 4.07 -12.99 -22.10
C ALA A 33 4.85 -11.94 -21.30
N ASP A 34 4.38 -10.68 -21.29
CA ASP A 34 5.03 -9.59 -20.56
C ASP A 34 4.86 -9.77 -19.06
N MET A 35 3.64 -10.12 -18.63
CA MET A 35 3.36 -10.52 -17.25
C MET A 35 4.22 -11.71 -16.83
N ALA A 36 4.32 -12.75 -17.69
CA ALA A 36 5.12 -13.93 -17.40
C ALA A 36 6.62 -13.59 -17.26
N ARG A 37 7.15 -12.70 -18.11
CA ARG A 37 8.53 -12.21 -18.02
C ARG A 37 8.80 -11.53 -16.68
N MET A 38 7.87 -10.70 -16.19
CA MET A 38 8.03 -9.99 -14.92
C MET A 38 7.99 -10.94 -13.71
N MET A 39 7.18 -12.00 -13.79
CA MET A 39 7.05 -13.01 -12.74
C MET A 39 8.21 -14.01 -12.71
N ALA A 40 8.94 -14.17 -13.82
CA ALA A 40 9.97 -15.19 -13.96
C ALA A 40 11.07 -15.01 -12.90
N GLY A 41 11.32 -16.07 -12.11
CA GLY A 41 12.33 -16.05 -11.06
C GLY A 41 11.93 -15.30 -9.79
N THR A 42 10.64 -14.99 -9.61
CA THR A 42 10.09 -14.38 -8.39
C THR A 42 9.17 -15.36 -7.66
N ASP A 43 9.06 -15.22 -6.35
CA ASP A 43 8.06 -15.93 -5.52
C ASP A 43 6.75 -15.12 -5.37
N TRP A 44 6.49 -14.21 -6.32
CA TRP A 44 5.34 -13.33 -6.24
C TRP A 44 4.06 -14.09 -6.56
N LEU A 45 2.95 -13.61 -5.98
CA LEU A 45 1.63 -13.98 -6.43
C LEU A 45 1.21 -13.05 -7.57
N CYS A 46 0.20 -13.44 -8.33
CA CYS A 46 -0.37 -12.57 -9.35
C CYS A 46 -1.89 -12.72 -9.44
N VAL A 47 -2.56 -11.65 -9.86
CA VAL A 47 -3.95 -11.76 -10.30
C VAL A 47 -3.95 -12.50 -11.64
N PRO A 48 -4.69 -13.62 -11.78
CA PRO A 48 -4.68 -14.42 -13.00
C PRO A 48 -4.94 -13.59 -14.26
N TRP A 49 -4.20 -13.88 -15.34
CA TRP A 49 -4.30 -13.13 -16.60
C TRP A 49 -5.74 -13.03 -17.13
N ARG A 50 -6.49 -14.13 -17.01
CA ARG A 50 -7.89 -14.24 -17.47
C ARG A 50 -8.84 -13.29 -16.72
N GLU A 51 -8.50 -12.83 -15.52
CA GLU A 51 -9.34 -11.95 -14.70
C GLU A 51 -9.15 -10.48 -15.05
N HIS A 52 -9.36 -10.13 -16.33
CA HIS A 52 -9.17 -8.78 -16.85
C HIS A 52 -9.98 -7.72 -16.06
N ALA A 53 -11.25 -8.00 -15.77
CA ALA A 53 -12.11 -7.07 -15.04
C ALA A 53 -11.59 -6.79 -13.61
N ARG A 54 -11.07 -7.82 -12.93
CA ARG A 54 -10.47 -7.69 -11.59
C ARG A 54 -9.20 -6.84 -11.64
N ARG A 55 -8.31 -7.12 -12.60
CA ARG A 55 -7.06 -6.34 -12.79
C ARG A 55 -7.37 -4.86 -13.03
N ARG A 56 -8.33 -4.56 -13.92
CA ARG A 56 -8.77 -3.18 -14.21
C ARG A 56 -9.38 -2.51 -12.97
N SER A 57 -10.31 -3.17 -12.29
CA SER A 57 -10.96 -2.61 -11.10
C SER A 57 -9.98 -2.32 -9.96
N LEU A 58 -8.95 -3.15 -9.78
CA LEU A 58 -7.89 -2.91 -8.80
C LEU A 58 -7.04 -1.68 -9.17
N ALA A 59 -6.70 -1.52 -10.46
CA ALA A 59 -5.96 -0.36 -10.94
C ALA A 59 -6.74 0.95 -10.70
N GLU A 60 -8.04 0.94 -11.00
CA GLU A 60 -8.95 2.08 -10.77
C GLU A 60 -9.08 2.41 -9.27
N ARG A 61 -9.32 1.40 -8.42
CA ARG A 61 -9.43 1.60 -6.96
C ARG A 61 -8.17 2.15 -6.32
N MET A 62 -7.02 1.82 -6.88
CA MET A 62 -5.72 2.29 -6.41
C MET A 62 -5.26 3.56 -7.12
N ASP A 63 -6.10 4.14 -7.99
CA ASP A 63 -5.83 5.36 -8.75
C ASP A 63 -4.49 5.27 -9.49
N VAL A 64 -4.29 4.18 -10.25
CA VAL A 64 -3.07 3.93 -11.01
C VAL A 64 -3.19 4.59 -12.38
N SER A 65 -2.33 5.58 -12.66
CA SER A 65 -2.15 6.11 -14.01
C SER A 65 -0.92 5.52 -14.69
N ALA A 66 -0.85 5.60 -16.03
CA ALA A 66 0.30 5.13 -16.80
C ALA A 66 1.61 5.87 -16.41
N THR A 67 1.51 7.15 -16.01
CA THR A 67 2.67 7.94 -15.56
C THR A 67 3.16 7.57 -14.16
N ASP A 68 2.35 6.84 -13.37
CA ASP A 68 2.69 6.42 -12.01
C ASP A 68 3.37 5.05 -11.94
N LEU A 69 3.59 4.39 -13.08
CA LEU A 69 4.21 3.07 -13.10
C LEU A 69 5.72 3.12 -12.85
N PRO A 70 6.28 2.12 -12.15
CA PRO A 70 5.57 1.14 -11.33
C PRO A 70 4.96 1.78 -10.07
N LYS A 71 3.74 1.35 -9.71
CA LYS A 71 3.03 1.76 -8.49
C LYS A 71 3.02 0.61 -7.48
N LEU A 72 3.42 0.90 -6.24
CA LEU A 72 3.45 -0.06 -5.13
C LEU A 72 2.60 0.48 -3.97
N VAL A 73 1.53 -0.24 -3.66
CA VAL A 73 0.64 0.04 -2.52
C VAL A 73 0.87 -1.04 -1.47
N ILE A 74 1.04 -0.63 -0.22
CA ILE A 74 1.28 -1.50 0.93
C ILE A 74 -0.04 -1.63 1.68
N ILE A 75 -0.51 -2.86 1.81
CA ILE A 75 -1.76 -3.22 2.47
C ILE A 75 -1.43 -4.18 3.60
N ASP A 76 -2.10 -4.03 4.73
CA ASP A 76 -2.05 -5.00 5.81
C ASP A 76 -2.86 -6.25 5.43
N GLY A 77 -2.21 -7.43 5.44
CA GLY A 77 -2.84 -8.67 5.00
C GLY A 77 -3.98 -9.17 5.88
N ASN A 78 -4.09 -8.70 7.13
CA ASN A 78 -5.10 -9.18 8.09
C ASN A 78 -6.30 -8.23 8.16
N THR A 79 -6.03 -6.93 8.19
CA THR A 79 -7.04 -5.86 8.34
C THR A 79 -7.47 -5.25 7.01
N HIS A 80 -6.73 -5.53 5.94
CA HIS A 80 -6.93 -4.96 4.60
C HIS A 80 -6.79 -3.43 4.55
N HIS A 81 -6.21 -2.81 5.60
CA HIS A 81 -5.97 -1.38 5.64
C HIS A 81 -4.76 -0.98 4.79
N VAL A 82 -4.86 0.18 4.12
CA VAL A 82 -3.76 0.74 3.35
C VAL A 82 -2.74 1.38 4.29
N ILE A 83 -1.54 0.81 4.33
CA ILE A 83 -0.39 1.31 5.11
C ILE A 83 0.31 2.44 4.34
N SER A 84 0.54 2.26 3.04
CA SER A 84 1.19 3.27 2.19
C SER A 84 0.70 3.18 0.75
N VAL A 85 0.32 4.32 0.17
CA VAL A 85 0.04 4.44 -1.28
C VAL A 85 1.28 4.81 -2.09
N SER A 86 2.39 5.07 -1.40
CA SER A 86 3.67 5.54 -1.97
C SER A 86 4.79 4.56 -1.67
N GLY A 87 4.48 3.25 -1.62
CA GLY A 87 5.42 2.20 -1.25
C GLY A 87 6.68 2.19 -2.11
N ARG A 88 6.57 2.57 -3.38
CA ARG A 88 7.72 2.74 -4.27
C ARG A 88 8.69 3.81 -3.75
N ALA A 89 8.19 5.01 -3.46
CA ALA A 89 9.00 6.10 -2.95
C ALA A 89 9.58 5.79 -1.56
N ASP A 90 8.84 5.05 -0.73
CA ASP A 90 9.33 4.55 0.55
C ASP A 90 10.52 3.61 0.38
N LEU A 91 10.43 2.69 -0.59
CA LEU A 91 11.48 1.71 -0.92
C LEU A 91 12.70 2.38 -1.54
N GLU A 92 12.50 3.30 -2.49
CA GLU A 92 13.58 4.09 -3.11
C GLU A 92 14.33 4.94 -2.08
N ARG A 93 13.61 5.59 -1.16
CA ARG A 93 14.21 6.48 -0.15
C ARG A 93 14.87 5.71 0.99
N ARG A 94 14.31 4.57 1.40
CA ARG A 94 14.66 3.85 2.65
C ARG A 94 14.60 2.33 2.47
N PRO A 95 15.38 1.74 1.55
CA PRO A 95 15.24 0.33 1.20
C PRO A 95 15.49 -0.62 2.39
N LEU A 96 16.34 -0.23 3.34
CA LEU A 96 16.69 -1.05 4.50
C LEU A 96 15.71 -0.96 5.68
N THR A 97 14.85 0.06 5.71
CA THR A 97 14.01 0.33 6.89
C THR A 97 12.53 0.48 6.58
N CYS A 98 12.13 0.69 5.32
CA CYS A 98 10.74 0.90 4.94
C CYS A 98 9.82 -0.23 5.40
N VAL A 99 10.24 -1.48 5.23
CA VAL A 99 9.45 -2.67 5.62
C VAL A 99 9.15 -2.67 7.11
N ARG A 100 10.16 -2.45 7.95
CA ARG A 100 10.00 -2.37 9.40
C ARG A 100 9.03 -1.24 9.80
N GLU A 101 9.09 -0.09 9.13
CA GLU A 101 8.18 1.02 9.41
C GLU A 101 6.73 0.72 8.96
N TRP A 102 6.55 -0.02 7.85
CA TRP A 102 5.24 -0.53 7.46
C TRP A 102 4.69 -1.52 8.49
N LEU A 103 5.52 -2.44 8.99
CA LEU A 103 5.14 -3.40 10.03
C LEU A 103 4.75 -2.72 11.35
N LYS A 104 5.48 -1.70 11.79
CA LYS A 104 5.10 -0.90 12.97
C LYS A 104 3.76 -0.20 12.78
N SER A 105 3.46 0.22 11.56
CA SER A 105 2.19 0.88 11.23
C SER A 105 0.98 -0.06 11.30
N ARG A 106 1.20 -1.40 11.29
CA ARG A 106 0.15 -2.41 11.54
C ARG A 106 -0.41 -2.35 12.96
N ALA A 107 0.37 -1.86 13.93
CA ALA A 107 -0.01 -1.81 15.35
C ALA A 107 -1.04 -0.70 15.70
N GLY A 108 -1.85 -0.24 14.74
CA GLY A 108 -3.00 0.64 15.01
C GLY A 108 -2.70 2.12 15.27
N LEU A 109 -1.44 2.56 15.22
CA LEU A 109 -1.06 3.95 15.55
C LEU A 109 -0.92 4.88 14.33
N SER A 110 -1.19 4.41 13.11
CA SER A 110 -0.82 5.18 11.90
C SER A 110 -1.80 6.28 11.51
N TRP A 111 -3.09 6.22 11.88
CA TRP A 111 -4.03 7.24 11.42
C TRP A 111 -3.75 8.60 12.09
N TRP A 112 -3.44 8.60 13.39
CA TRP A 112 -3.08 9.81 14.13
C TRP A 112 -1.77 10.44 13.65
N ASN A 113 -0.77 9.62 13.27
CA ASN A 113 0.51 10.12 12.75
C ASN A 113 0.41 10.72 11.33
N LYS A 114 -0.67 10.40 10.59
CA LYS A 114 -0.98 11.00 9.28
C LYS A 114 -2.06 12.07 9.34
N ALA A 115 -2.69 12.29 10.50
CA ALA A 115 -3.60 13.39 10.73
C ALA A 115 -2.80 14.70 10.66
N LYS A 116 -2.73 15.29 9.46
CA LYS A 116 -2.15 16.61 9.27
C LYS A 116 -2.94 17.61 10.13
N PRO A 117 -2.28 18.58 10.80
CA PRO A 117 -2.96 19.51 11.70
C PRO A 117 -4.18 20.21 11.07
N TRP A 118 -4.14 20.51 9.77
CA TRP A 118 -5.24 21.15 9.05
C TRP A 118 -6.49 20.29 8.83
N MET A 119 -6.39 18.95 8.93
CA MET A 119 -7.58 18.08 8.92
C MET A 119 -8.37 18.16 10.23
N LEU A 120 -7.75 18.67 11.31
CA LEU A 120 -8.42 18.98 12.59
C LEU A 120 -8.94 20.42 12.64
N VAL A 121 -8.42 21.32 11.79
CA VAL A 121 -8.85 22.73 11.72
C VAL A 121 -10.25 22.87 11.10
N GLY A 122 -10.71 21.88 10.32
CA GLY A 122 -12.08 21.84 9.78
C GLY A 122 -13.19 21.58 10.82
N LEU A 123 -12.84 21.16 12.04
CA LEU A 123 -13.79 20.94 13.14
C LEU A 123 -13.65 21.99 14.27
N ALA A 124 -12.79 23.00 14.10
CA ALA A 124 -12.56 24.04 15.10
C ALA A 124 -13.39 25.33 14.87
N SER A 125 -14.30 25.35 13.88
CA SER A 125 -15.19 26.50 13.63
C SER A 125 -16.60 26.34 14.22
N LEU A 126 -16.81 25.35 15.10
CA LEU A 126 -18.04 25.17 15.87
C LEU A 126 -17.70 25.02 17.36
N LEU A 127 -17.16 26.07 17.96
CA LEU A 127 -17.13 26.24 19.41
C LEU A 127 -17.72 27.60 19.77
N VAL A 128 -19.03 27.72 19.59
CA VAL A 128 -19.88 28.60 20.38
C VAL A 128 -20.90 27.68 21.06
N TRP A 129 -20.53 27.27 22.28
CA TRP A 129 -21.34 26.68 23.36
C TRP A 129 -21.93 25.25 23.21
N ASN A 130 -21.66 24.47 24.26
CA ASN A 130 -22.30 23.24 24.74
C ASN A 130 -21.89 21.87 24.15
N LEU A 131 -21.21 21.09 25.01
CA LEU A 131 -21.36 19.65 25.28
C LEU A 131 -21.52 18.70 24.06
N ALA A 132 -20.42 18.02 23.68
CA ALA A 132 -20.39 16.58 23.42
C ALA A 132 -18.96 16.14 23.02
N VAL A 133 -18.20 15.62 23.98
CA VAL A 133 -17.06 14.74 23.68
C VAL A 133 -17.66 13.38 23.30
N PHE A 134 -17.79 13.09 22.01
CA PHE A 134 -17.95 11.71 21.55
C PHE A 134 -16.55 11.12 21.34
N MET A 135 -15.98 10.60 22.44
CA MET A 135 -14.90 9.62 22.36
C MET A 135 -15.58 8.25 22.25
N LEU A 136 -15.65 7.68 21.05
CA LEU A 136 -15.82 6.24 20.90
C LEU A 136 -14.48 5.68 20.44
N ALA A 137 -13.61 5.44 21.42
CA ALA A 137 -12.59 4.42 21.28
C ALA A 137 -13.32 3.06 21.12
N PRO A 138 -12.92 2.20 20.16
CA PRO A 138 -13.34 0.81 20.22
C PRO A 138 -12.72 0.20 21.49
N LEU A 139 -13.60 -0.11 22.43
CA LEU A 139 -13.32 -1.01 23.53
C LEU A 139 -12.81 -2.32 22.94
N PHE A 140 -11.56 -2.65 23.25
CA PHE A 140 -11.14 -4.04 23.32
C PHE A 140 -12.06 -4.74 24.33
N LEU A 141 -12.85 -5.69 23.85
CA LEU A 141 -13.45 -6.74 24.66
C LEU A 141 -13.05 -8.05 23.99
N GLU A 142 -12.15 -8.74 24.70
CA GLU A 142 -11.75 -10.16 24.65
C GLU A 142 -11.43 -10.82 23.29
#